data_AF-A0A067BRS6-F1
#
_entry.id   AF-A0A067BRS6-F1
#
_cell.length_a   1.000
_cell.length_b   1.000
_cell.length_c   1.000
_cell.angle_alpha   90.00
_cell.angle_beta   90.00
_cell.angle_gamma   90.00
#
_symmetry.space_group_name_H-M   'P 1'
#
loop_
_entity.id
_entity.type
_entity.pdbx_description
1 polymer ?
#
loop_
_entity_poly.entity_id
_entity_poly.type
_entity_poly.pdbx_seq_one_letter_code
_entity_poly.pdbx_strand_id
1 'polypeptide(L)'
;FPQDRLAELYARKCGFPTDDETAYEFADEQLTLIELGVPEKKAFEMLMEKYEHVEGDRFLQKYYQVRGEAFIPSTKPHEMTERWANQEAAAIKEGMRLEFEDAAEIAALEKEYHHEE
;
A
#
# COMPACT_ATOMS: atom_id res chain seq x y z
N PHE A 1 -16.06 -12.70 -20.59
CA PHE A 1 -15.15 -13.84 -20.81
C PHE A 1 -14.94 -14.60 -19.49
N PRO A 2 -14.50 -15.87 -19.50
CA PRO A 2 -14.22 -16.61 -18.26
C PRO A 2 -13.27 -15.88 -17.31
N GLN A 3 -12.33 -15.12 -17.87
CA GLN A 3 -11.37 -14.28 -17.16
C GLN A 3 -12.04 -13.20 -16.30
N ASP A 4 -13.02 -12.44 -16.84
CA ASP A 4 -13.74 -11.41 -16.07
C ASP A 4 -14.39 -11.98 -14.80
N ARG A 5 -14.96 -13.18 -14.90
CA ARG A 5 -15.57 -13.88 -13.76
C ARG A 5 -14.53 -14.30 -12.72
N LEU A 6 -13.32 -14.69 -13.16
CA LEU A 6 -12.22 -15.06 -12.26
C LEU A 6 -11.61 -13.81 -11.60
N ALA A 7 -11.49 -12.70 -12.33
CA ALA A 7 -11.02 -11.42 -11.81
C ALA A 7 -11.98 -10.89 -10.72
N GLU A 8 -13.29 -10.90 -10.99
CA GLU A 8 -14.30 -10.54 -9.98
C GLU A 8 -14.26 -11.47 -8.75
N LEU A 9 -14.05 -12.76 -8.97
CA LEU A 9 -13.97 -13.73 -7.88
C LEU A 9 -12.76 -13.45 -6.98
N TYR A 10 -11.61 -13.14 -7.58
CA TYR A 10 -10.39 -12.78 -6.86
C TYR A 10 -10.58 -11.49 -6.07
N ALA A 11 -11.04 -10.40 -6.71
CA ALA A 11 -11.27 -9.12 -6.05
C ALA A 11 -12.27 -9.22 -4.87
N ARG A 12 -13.25 -10.12 -4.92
CA ARG A 12 -14.18 -10.36 -3.81
C ARG A 12 -13.59 -11.19 -2.67
N LYS A 13 -12.58 -12.02 -2.95
CA LYS A 13 -12.05 -12.99 -1.99
C LYS A 13 -10.68 -12.62 -1.41
N CYS A 14 -9.93 -11.73 -2.06
CA CYS A 14 -8.57 -11.38 -1.65
C CYS A 14 -8.52 -10.70 -0.27
N GLY A 15 -9.57 -9.97 0.12
CA GLY A 15 -9.68 -9.36 1.46
C GLY A 15 -8.90 -8.06 1.64
N PHE A 16 -8.29 -7.54 0.57
CA PHE A 16 -7.59 -6.26 0.53
C PHE A 16 -7.97 -5.47 -0.74
N PRO A 17 -7.71 -4.15 -0.80
CA PRO A 17 -7.94 -3.37 -2.01
C PRO A 17 -7.04 -3.87 -3.15
N THR A 18 -7.65 -4.49 -4.16
CA THR A 18 -7.00 -4.99 -5.37
C THR A 18 -7.35 -4.08 -6.53
N ASP A 19 -6.36 -3.70 -7.33
CA ASP A 19 -6.62 -2.99 -8.59
C ASP A 19 -7.03 -3.94 -9.72
N ASP A 20 -7.72 -3.39 -10.73
CA ASP A 20 -8.25 -4.20 -11.84
C ASP A 20 -7.14 -4.94 -12.59
N GLU A 21 -5.98 -4.30 -12.78
CA GLU A 21 -4.83 -4.88 -13.47
C GLU A 21 -4.34 -6.16 -12.77
N THR A 22 -4.13 -6.09 -11.45
CA THR A 22 -3.73 -7.24 -10.63
C THR A 22 -4.79 -8.33 -10.63
N ALA A 23 -6.08 -7.96 -10.63
CA ALA A 23 -7.17 -8.93 -10.74
C ALA A 23 -7.21 -9.68 -12.08
N TYR A 24 -6.94 -8.98 -13.19
CA TYR A 24 -6.88 -9.60 -14.52
C TYR A 24 -5.64 -10.47 -14.70
N GLU A 25 -4.49 -10.08 -14.14
CA GLU A 25 -3.29 -10.93 -14.11
C GLU A 25 -3.54 -12.22 -13.33
N PHE A 26 -4.15 -12.13 -12.14
CA PHE A 26 -4.53 -13.31 -11.35
C PHE A 26 -5.46 -14.23 -12.15
N ALA A 27 -6.46 -13.65 -12.80
CA ALA A 27 -7.43 -14.39 -13.59
C ALA A 27 -6.80 -15.11 -14.79
N ASP A 28 -5.80 -14.52 -15.45
CA ASP A 28 -5.08 -15.11 -16.58
C ASP A 28 -4.23 -16.32 -16.14
N GLU A 29 -3.49 -16.16 -15.04
CA GLU A 29 -2.71 -17.26 -14.46
C GLU A 29 -3.60 -18.39 -13.94
N GLN A 30 -4.73 -18.04 -13.32
CA GLN A 30 -5.69 -19.03 -12.86
C GLN A 30 -6.29 -19.80 -14.04
N LEU A 31 -6.63 -19.11 -15.12
CA LEU A 31 -7.14 -19.72 -16.34
C LEU A 31 -6.11 -20.68 -16.96
N THR A 32 -4.84 -20.28 -17.01
CA THR A 32 -3.73 -21.14 -17.48
C THR A 32 -3.64 -22.43 -16.66
N LEU A 33 -3.71 -22.35 -15.33
CA LEU A 33 -3.68 -23.54 -14.47
C LEU A 33 -4.90 -24.46 -14.71
N ILE A 34 -6.07 -23.87 -14.94
CA ILE A 34 -7.30 -24.62 -15.25
C ILE A 34 -7.15 -25.35 -16.59
N GLU A 35 -6.58 -24.69 -17.61
CA GLU A 35 -6.31 -25.28 -18.93
C GLU A 35 -5.30 -26.44 -18.84
N LEU A 36 -4.37 -26.38 -17.89
CA LEU A 36 -3.42 -27.46 -17.57
C LEU A 36 -4.04 -28.60 -16.73
N GLY A 37 -5.35 -28.52 -16.42
CA GLY A 37 -6.08 -29.56 -15.70
C GLY A 37 -6.09 -29.41 -14.18
N VAL A 38 -5.64 -28.28 -13.64
CA VAL A 38 -5.76 -27.98 -12.21
C VAL A 38 -7.20 -27.55 -11.89
N PRO A 39 -7.89 -28.15 -10.90
CA PRO A 39 -9.22 -27.70 -10.51
C PRO A 39 -9.23 -26.23 -10.08
N GLU A 40 -10.24 -25.46 -10.48
CA GLU A 40 -10.35 -24.01 -10.22
C GLU A 40 -10.03 -23.62 -8.78
N LYS A 41 -10.61 -24.35 -7.80
CA LYS A 41 -10.38 -24.08 -6.37
C LYS A 41 -8.90 -24.24 -5.99
N LYS A 42 -8.24 -25.26 -6.51
CA LYS A 42 -6.82 -25.53 -6.25
C LYS A 42 -5.94 -24.50 -6.97
N ALA A 43 -6.27 -24.12 -8.20
CA ALA A 43 -5.58 -23.07 -8.92
C ALA A 43 -5.65 -21.73 -8.17
N PHE A 44 -6.82 -21.39 -7.62
CA PHE A 44 -7.00 -20.23 -6.75
C PHE A 44 -6.09 -20.30 -5.52
N GLU A 45 -6.14 -21.39 -4.75
CA GLU A 45 -5.33 -21.58 -3.54
C GLU A 45 -3.83 -21.50 -3.82
N MET A 46 -3.36 -22.05 -4.95
CA MET A 46 -1.95 -22.00 -5.36
C MET A 46 -1.47 -20.58 -5.69
N LEU A 47 -2.34 -19.72 -6.20
CA LEU A 47 -1.99 -18.36 -6.59
C LEU A 47 -2.14 -17.35 -5.46
N MET A 48 -2.96 -17.63 -4.45
CA MET A 48 -3.21 -16.70 -3.34
C MET A 48 -1.92 -16.28 -2.61
N GLU A 49 -1.04 -17.22 -2.29
CA GLU A 49 0.22 -16.91 -1.61
C GLU A 49 1.14 -16.03 -2.47
N LYS A 50 1.23 -16.31 -3.77
CA LYS A 50 2.00 -15.48 -4.72
C LYS A 50 1.44 -14.06 -4.75
N TYR A 51 0.13 -13.92 -4.88
CA TYR A 51 -0.49 -12.62 -5.09
C TYR A 51 -0.63 -11.79 -3.81
N GLU A 52 -0.63 -12.41 -2.63
CA GLU A 52 -0.46 -11.69 -1.36
C GLU A 52 0.87 -10.89 -1.36
N HIS A 53 1.95 -11.49 -1.88
CA HIS A 53 3.23 -10.79 -2.01
C HIS A 53 3.22 -9.72 -3.11
N VAL A 54 2.65 -10.02 -4.29
CA VAL A 54 2.55 -9.07 -5.41
C VAL A 54 1.78 -7.81 -4.99
N GLU A 55 0.65 -7.98 -4.30
CA GLU A 55 -0.19 -6.88 -3.83
C GLU A 55 0.52 -6.06 -2.75
N GLY A 56 1.23 -6.71 -1.84
CA GLY A 56 2.08 -6.03 -0.86
C GLY A 56 3.17 -5.17 -1.52
N ASP A 57 3.87 -5.72 -2.52
CA ASP A 57 4.93 -5.01 -3.24
C ASP A 57 4.37 -3.84 -4.07
N ARG A 58 3.24 -4.03 -4.76
CA ARG A 58 2.56 -2.98 -5.54
C ARG A 58 2.03 -1.86 -4.64
N PHE A 59 1.47 -2.20 -3.49
CA PHE A 59 1.04 -1.22 -2.50
C PHE A 59 2.21 -0.35 -2.03
N LEU A 60 3.33 -0.99 -1.63
CA LEU A 60 4.52 -0.27 -1.20
C LEU A 60 5.08 0.60 -2.33
N GLN A 61 5.19 0.07 -3.55
CA GLN A 61 5.66 0.84 -4.70
C GLN A 61 4.82 2.10 -4.93
N LYS A 62 3.48 1.98 -4.90
CA LYS A 62 2.57 3.13 -5.02
C LYS A 62 2.74 4.11 -3.84
N TYR A 63 2.88 3.61 -2.62
CA TYR A 63 3.09 4.43 -1.42
C TYR A 63 4.35 5.31 -1.52
N TYR A 64 5.48 4.72 -1.91
CA TYR A 64 6.74 5.46 -2.10
C TYR A 64 6.65 6.45 -3.27
N GLN A 65 6.02 6.04 -4.39
CA GLN A 65 5.83 6.91 -5.55
C GLN A 65 5.03 8.19 -5.23
N VAL A 66 3.97 8.08 -4.42
CA VAL A 66 3.15 9.24 -4.00
C VAL A 66 3.97 10.24 -3.17
N ARG A 67 4.99 9.78 -2.45
CA ARG A 67 5.87 10.63 -1.62
C ARG A 67 7.09 11.17 -2.39
N GLY A 68 7.24 10.82 -3.67
CA GLY A 68 8.44 11.16 -4.45
C GLY A 68 9.70 10.44 -3.97
N GLU A 69 9.53 9.33 -3.23
CA GLU A 69 10.62 8.51 -2.72
C GLU A 69 10.86 7.30 -3.63
N ALA A 70 12.11 6.82 -3.70
CA ALA A 70 12.44 5.62 -4.47
C ALA A 70 12.02 4.35 -3.70
N PHE A 71 11.16 3.53 -4.31
CA PHE A 71 10.94 2.17 -3.83
C PHE A 71 12.18 1.33 -4.10
N ILE A 72 12.80 0.80 -3.04
CA ILE A 72 13.91 -0.15 -3.14
C ILE A 72 13.34 -1.51 -2.73
N PRO A 73 13.12 -2.44 -3.69
CA PRO A 73 12.65 -3.78 -3.36
C PRO A 73 13.66 -4.44 -2.42
N SER A 74 13.25 -4.71 -1.19
CA SER A 74 14.08 -5.51 -0.29
C SER A 74 13.83 -6.99 -0.59
N THR A 75 14.89 -7.78 -0.67
CA THR A 75 14.80 -9.24 -0.69
C THR A 75 14.34 -9.83 0.66
N LYS A 76 14.00 -8.97 1.63
CA LYS A 76 13.65 -9.31 3.01
C LYS A 76 12.44 -8.47 3.48
N PRO A 77 11.22 -9.03 3.43
CA PRO A 77 9.98 -8.34 3.82
C PRO A 77 9.99 -7.75 5.25
N HIS A 78 10.64 -8.42 6.21
CA HIS A 78 10.72 -7.92 7.59
C HIS A 78 11.48 -6.58 7.71
N GLU A 79 12.52 -6.38 6.91
CA GLU A 79 13.29 -5.13 6.89
C GLU A 79 12.46 -3.97 6.29
N MET A 80 11.48 -4.29 5.42
CA MET A 80 10.54 -3.31 4.87
C MET A 80 9.52 -2.84 5.90
N THR A 81 8.94 -3.76 6.66
CA THR A 81 7.98 -3.43 7.72
C THR A 81 8.62 -2.55 8.79
N GLU A 82 9.85 -2.86 9.21
CA GLU A 82 10.58 -2.06 10.20
C GLU A 82 10.94 -0.68 9.63
N ARG A 83 11.38 -0.60 8.37
CA ARG A 83 11.60 0.69 7.70
C ARG A 83 10.33 1.53 7.61
N TRP A 84 9.21 0.92 7.24
CA TRP A 84 7.93 1.63 7.15
C TRP A 84 7.49 2.18 8.51
N ALA A 85 7.54 1.36 9.56
CA ALA A 85 7.24 1.80 10.92
C ALA A 85 8.12 2.99 11.35
N ASN A 86 9.41 2.96 10.99
CA ASN A 86 10.34 4.05 11.26
C ASN A 86 10.05 5.32 10.45
N GLN A 87 9.69 5.19 9.18
CA GLN A 87 9.32 6.33 8.33
C GLN A 87 8.00 6.97 8.76
N GLU A 88 7.02 6.16 9.17
CA GLU A 88 5.75 6.63 9.68
C GLU A 88 5.92 7.36 11.02
N ALA A 89 6.71 6.81 11.93
CA ALA A 89 7.08 7.47 13.18
C ALA A 89 7.80 8.82 12.94
N ALA A 90 8.69 8.88 11.93
CA ALA A 90 9.37 10.12 11.56
C ALA A 90 8.41 11.17 10.99
N ALA A 91 7.49 10.77 10.12
CA ALA A 91 6.48 11.67 9.55
C ALA A 91 5.53 12.23 10.63
N ILE A 92 5.10 11.39 11.58
CA ILE A 92 4.26 11.82 12.71
C ILE A 92 5.03 12.83 13.58
N LYS A 93 6.30 12.53 13.90
CA LYS A 93 7.14 13.43 14.70
C LYS A 93 7.33 14.78 14.03
N GLU A 94 7.51 14.81 12.72
CA GLU A 94 7.66 16.04 11.96
C GLU A 94 6.35 16.85 11.90
N GLY A 95 5.20 16.19 11.74
CA GLY A 95 3.90 16.84 11.85
C GLY A 95 3.70 17.53 13.21
N MET A 96 4.05 16.84 14.31
CA MET A 96 4.00 17.43 15.65
C MET A 96 4.96 18.61 15.84
N ARG A 97 6.12 18.61 15.17
CA ARG A 97 7.07 19.73 15.22
C ARG A 97 6.47 20.97 14.57
N LEU A 98 5.86 20.82 13.39
CA LEU A 98 5.23 21.92 12.65
C LEU A 98 4.07 22.53 13.46
N GLU A 99 3.21 21.72 14.07
CA GLU A 99 2.13 22.21 14.94
C GLU A 99 2.65 23.02 16.14
N PHE A 100 3.79 22.62 16.69
CA PHE A 100 4.40 23.31 17.83
C PHE A 100 5.05 24.64 17.42
N GLU A 101 5.63 24.70 16.22
CA GLU A 101 6.20 25.92 15.65
C GLU A 101 5.11 26.92 15.28
N ASP A 102 4.02 26.47 14.65
CA ASP A 102 2.85 27.30 14.34
C ASP A 102 2.23 27.87 15.63
N ALA A 103 2.10 27.07 16.69
CA ALA A 103 1.59 27.54 17.98
C ALA A 103 2.50 28.59 18.64
N ALA A 104 3.82 28.44 18.51
CA ALA A 104 4.78 29.41 19.03
C ALA A 104 4.76 30.73 18.24
N GLU A 105 4.59 30.65 16.91
CA GLU A 105 4.49 31.82 16.04
C GLU A 105 3.19 32.60 16.29
N ILE A 106 2.06 31.90 16.45
CA ILE A 106 0.78 32.52 16.83
C ILE A 106 0.89 33.22 18.20
N ALA A 107 1.49 32.57 19.20
CA ALA A 107 1.67 33.16 20.53
C ALA A 107 2.62 34.38 20.51
N ALA A 108 3.63 34.39 19.62
CA ALA A 108 4.50 35.55 19.43
C ALA A 108 3.73 36.73 18.80
N LEU A 109 2.92 36.47 17.77
CA LEU A 109 2.09 37.48 17.10
C LEU A 109 1.01 38.07 18.04
N GLU A 110 0.35 37.24 18.86
CA GLU A 110 -0.62 37.73 19.86
C GLU A 110 0.03 38.63 20.91
N LYS A 111 1.26 38.30 21.33
CA LYS A 111 2.00 39.11 22.29
C LYS A 111 2.44 40.45 21.69
N GLU A 112 2.76 40.50 20.41
CA GLU A 112 3.12 41.72 19.68
C GLU A 112 1.88 42.61 19.48
N TYR A 113 0.74 42.03 19.10
CA TYR A 113 -0.53 42.75 18.95
C TYR A 113 -1.02 43.40 20.26
N HIS A 114 -0.88 42.72 21.39
CA HIS A 114 -1.24 43.27 22.71
C HIS A 114 -0.25 44.31 23.26
N HIS A 115 0.89 44.54 22.61
CA HIS A 115 1.85 45.59 23.00
C HIS A 115 1.65 46.90 22.24
N GLU A 116 0.85 46.89 21.17
CA GLU A 116 0.53 48.07 20.34
C GLU A 116 -0.81 48.75 20.72
N GLU A 117 -1.60 48.17 21.66
CA GLU A 117 -2.78 48.80 22.30
C GLU A 117 -2.43 49.54 23.60
#